data_AF-A0A972EYE0-F1
#
_entry.id   AF-A0A972EYE0-F1
#
_cell.length_a   1.000
_cell.length_b   1.000
_cell.length_c   1.000
_cell.angle_alpha   90.00
_cell.angle_beta   90.00
_cell.angle_gamma   90.00
#
_symmetry.space_group_name_H-M   'P 1'
#
loop_
_entity.id
_entity.type
_entity.pdbx_description
1 polymer ?
#
loop_
_entity_poly.entity_id
_entity_poly.type
_entity_poly.pdbx_seq_one_letter_code
_entity_poly.pdbx_strand_id
1 'polypeptide(L)'
;MRLLPLLLLLFTLAACTSLVPRTYLPSPLTNESFPDPVKTVSVPLPVIATSPNEGITVGGLTAFLLHNGKDEVSTLVAPQVNYNKYFGATFSLYGAFYPSPVRSWEMNIS
;
A
#
# COMPACT_ATOMS: atom_id res chain seq x y z
N MET A 1 7.91 -32.49 1.86
CA MET A 1 7.38 -31.52 2.86
C MET A 1 8.20 -30.22 3.01
N ARG A 2 9.48 -30.15 2.58
CA ARG A 2 10.31 -28.92 2.70
C ARG A 2 9.96 -27.77 1.75
N LEU A 3 9.21 -28.03 0.67
CA LEU A 3 8.80 -27.02 -0.33
C LEU A 3 7.54 -26.24 0.03
N LEU A 4 6.73 -26.74 0.97
CA LEU A 4 5.48 -26.11 1.39
C LEU A 4 5.63 -24.68 1.94
N PRO A 5 6.60 -24.36 2.82
CA PRO A 5 6.75 -22.99 3.32
C PRO A 5 7.21 -22.00 2.23
N LEU A 6 8.04 -22.46 1.28
CA LEU A 6 8.49 -21.64 0.15
C LEU A 6 7.33 -21.31 -0.80
N LEU A 7 6.45 -22.28 -1.05
CA LEU A 7 5.26 -22.07 -1.87
C LEU A 7 4.28 -21.09 -1.22
N LEU A 8 4.08 -21.18 0.09
CA LEU A 8 3.22 -20.27 0.85
C LEU A 8 3.74 -18.83 0.79
N LEU A 9 5.07 -18.65 0.90
CA LEU A 9 5.72 -17.34 0.77
C LEU A 9 5.51 -16.73 -0.62
N LEU A 10 5.64 -17.52 -1.68
CA LEU A 10 5.40 -17.07 -3.05
C LEU A 10 3.94 -16.63 -3.28
N PHE A 11 2.98 -17.32 -2.66
CA PHE A 11 1.57 -16.90 -2.71
C PHE A 11 1.33 -15.55 -2.03
N THR A 12 2.05 -15.22 -0.96
CA THR A 12 1.94 -13.91 -0.30
C THR A 12 2.58 -12.76 -1.08
N LEU A 13 3.37 -13.06 -2.11
CA LEU A 13 4.02 -12.07 -2.99
C LEU A 13 3.25 -11.85 -4.31
N ALA A 14 2.15 -12.58 -4.53
CA ALA A 14 1.33 -12.39 -5.71
C ALA A 14 0.50 -11.11 -5.58
N ALA A 15 0.50 -10.28 -6.63
CA ALA A 15 -0.43 -9.16 -6.70
C ALA A 15 -1.86 -9.70 -6.85
N CYS A 16 -2.77 -9.24 -5.98
CA CYS A 16 -4.18 -9.63 -5.99
C CYS A 16 -5.04 -8.45 -6.43
N THR A 17 -5.87 -8.66 -7.46
CA THR A 17 -6.91 -7.71 -7.86
C THR A 17 -8.22 -8.13 -7.23
N SER A 18 -8.84 -7.24 -6.48
CA SER A 18 -10.14 -7.44 -5.83
C SER A 18 -11.12 -6.35 -6.25
N LEU A 19 -12.38 -6.73 -6.46
CA LEU A 19 -13.49 -5.80 -6.66
C LEU A 19 -14.16 -5.56 -5.30
N VAL A 20 -14.01 -4.35 -4.76
CA VAL A 20 -14.49 -3.99 -3.42
C VAL A 20 -15.66 -3.02 -3.56
N PRO A 21 -16.83 -3.29 -2.96
CA PRO A 21 -17.95 -2.36 -2.97
C PRO A 21 -17.55 -0.99 -2.41
N ARG A 22 -17.99 0.09 -3.08
CA ARG A 22 -17.59 1.47 -2.73
C ARG A 22 -17.98 1.85 -1.31
N THR A 23 -19.04 1.25 -0.76
CA THR A 23 -19.50 1.43 0.64
C THR A 23 -18.42 1.11 1.69
N TYR A 24 -17.48 0.20 1.38
CA TYR A 24 -16.39 -0.16 2.30
C TYR A 24 -15.15 0.73 2.17
N LEU A 25 -15.10 1.62 1.16
CA LEU A 25 -13.98 2.50 0.88
C LEU A 25 -14.40 3.96 0.98
N PRO A 26 -14.67 4.48 2.19
CA PRO A 26 -15.21 5.83 2.37
C PRO A 26 -14.21 6.91 1.91
N SER A 27 -14.72 8.13 1.74
CA SER A 27 -13.88 9.32 1.55
C SER A 27 -12.87 9.43 2.70
N PRO A 28 -11.57 9.73 2.45
CA PRO A 28 -11.00 10.25 1.21
C PRO A 28 -10.50 9.21 0.19
N LEU A 29 -10.64 7.90 0.48
CA LEU A 29 -10.09 6.83 -0.35
C LEU A 29 -10.78 6.73 -1.72
N THR A 30 -12.08 7.00 -1.77
CA THR A 30 -12.86 7.05 -3.02
C THR A 30 -13.74 8.30 -3.07
N ASN A 31 -14.33 8.55 -4.23
CA ASN A 31 -15.28 9.63 -4.51
C ASN A 31 -16.23 9.22 -5.66
N GLU A 32 -17.04 10.15 -6.15
CA GLU A 32 -18.00 9.90 -7.24
C GLU A 32 -17.38 9.52 -8.59
N SER A 33 -16.06 9.69 -8.76
CA SER A 33 -15.32 9.26 -9.95
C SER A 33 -15.02 7.76 -9.95
N PHE A 34 -15.17 7.07 -8.81
CA PHE A 34 -14.90 5.64 -8.70
C PHE A 34 -16.16 4.82 -9.00
N PRO A 35 -16.03 3.71 -9.77
CA PRO A 35 -17.13 2.80 -10.05
C PRO A 35 -17.50 2.00 -8.79
N ASP A 36 -18.69 1.40 -8.79
CA ASP A 36 -19.11 0.44 -7.76
C ASP A 36 -19.41 -0.92 -8.44
N PRO A 37 -18.61 -1.98 -8.21
CA PRO A 37 -17.49 -2.08 -7.28
C PRO A 37 -16.18 -1.43 -7.77
N VAL A 38 -15.34 -1.01 -6.82
CA VAL A 38 -14.03 -0.40 -7.05
C VAL A 38 -12.98 -1.48 -7.33
N LYS A 39 -12.21 -1.31 -8.41
CA LYS A 39 -11.04 -2.14 -8.69
C LYS A 39 -9.87 -1.73 -7.79
N THR A 40 -9.52 -2.63 -6.87
CA THR A 40 -8.41 -2.46 -5.93
C THR A 40 -7.34 -3.49 -6.25
N VAL A 41 -6.16 -3.02 -6.63
CA VAL A 41 -4.99 -3.88 -6.87
C VAL A 41 -4.08 -3.80 -5.67
N SER A 42 -3.81 -4.94 -5.04
CA SER A 42 -2.87 -5.06 -3.92
C SER A 42 -1.57 -5.65 -4.44
N VAL A 43 -0.46 -4.93 -4.22
CA VAL A 43 0.88 -5.32 -4.67
C VAL A 43 1.79 -5.44 -3.44
N PRO A 44 1.98 -6.64 -2.90
CA PRO A 44 2.96 -6.89 -1.85
C PRO A 44 4.37 -6.84 -2.45
N LEU A 45 5.25 -6.03 -1.85
CA LEU A 45 6.63 -5.83 -2.27
C LEU A 45 7.56 -6.04 -1.08
N PRO A 46 8.62 -6.86 -1.21
CA PRO A 46 9.67 -6.92 -0.21
C PRO A 46 10.47 -5.62 -0.24
N VAL A 47 10.86 -5.13 0.94
CA VAL A 47 11.75 -3.98 1.08
C VAL A 47 13.10 -4.48 1.51
N ILE A 48 14.13 -4.21 0.71
CA ILE A 48 15.52 -4.51 1.05
C ILE A 48 16.32 -3.27 0.66
N ALA A 49 16.91 -2.62 1.66
CA ALA A 49 17.72 -1.43 1.45
C ALA A 49 19.03 -1.56 2.21
N THR A 50 20.12 -1.08 1.60
CA THR A 50 21.44 -1.07 2.21
C THR A 50 21.98 0.35 2.22
N SER A 51 22.31 0.87 3.40
CA SER A 51 22.87 2.20 3.59
C SER A 51 24.22 2.09 4.31
N PRO A 52 25.25 2.84 3.89
CA PRO A 52 26.53 2.88 4.62
C PRO A 52 26.37 3.34 6.08
N ASN A 53 25.38 4.18 6.34
CA ASN A 53 25.17 4.83 7.64
C ASN A 53 24.22 4.03 8.54
N GLU A 54 23.27 3.31 7.95
CA GLU A 54 22.22 2.61 8.69
C GLU A 54 22.32 1.08 8.56
N GLY A 55 23.23 0.57 7.74
CA GLY A 55 23.36 -0.86 7.48
C GLY A 55 22.23 -1.42 6.62
N ILE A 56 21.80 -2.64 6.93
CA ILE A 56 20.79 -3.38 6.17
C ILE A 56 19.42 -3.19 6.81
N THR A 57 18.45 -2.75 6.00
CA THR A 57 17.04 -2.67 6.33
C THR A 57 16.27 -3.71 5.53
N VAL A 58 15.45 -4.50 6.20
CA VAL A 58 14.56 -5.51 5.61
C VAL A 58 13.12 -5.25 6.04
N GLY A 59 12.17 -5.45 5.15
CA GLY A 59 10.78 -5.12 5.44
C GLY A 59 9.81 -5.60 4.37
N GLY A 60 8.58 -5.15 4.51
CA GLY A 60 7.50 -5.40 3.56
C GLY A 60 6.64 -4.16 3.41
N LEU A 61 6.26 -3.87 2.16
CA LEU A 61 5.31 -2.84 1.80
C LEU A 61 4.18 -3.50 1.00
N THR A 62 2.94 -3.09 1.23
CA THR A 62 1.82 -3.50 0.37
C THR A 62 1.19 -2.25 -0.22
N ALA A 63 1.30 -2.07 -1.54
CA ALA A 63 0.64 -0.96 -2.22
C ALA A 63 -0.79 -1.35 -2.62
N PHE A 64 -1.77 -0.59 -2.14
CA PHE A 64 -3.17 -0.67 -2.55
C PHE A 64 -3.45 0.43 -3.57
N LEU A 65 -3.74 0.02 -4.79
CA LEU A 65 -3.99 0.89 -5.95
C LEU A 65 -5.48 0.83 -6.31
N LEU A 66 -6.20 1.89 -6.00
CA LEU A 66 -7.63 2.02 -6.30
C LEU A 66 -7.80 2.75 -7.63
N HIS A 67 -8.59 2.16 -8.52
CA HIS A 67 -8.79 2.66 -9.88
C HIS A 67 -10.13 3.39 -10.02
N ASN A 68 -10.11 4.54 -10.71
CA ASN A 68 -11.31 5.31 -11.05
C ASN A 68 -12.09 4.66 -12.23
N GLY A 69 -13.18 5.29 -12.65
CA GLY A 69 -14.02 4.78 -13.75
C GLY A 69 -13.34 4.73 -15.13
N LYS A 70 -12.15 5.34 -15.27
CA LYS A 70 -11.30 5.32 -16.48
C LYS A 70 -10.16 4.30 -16.38
N ASP A 71 -10.15 3.46 -15.34
CA ASP A 71 -9.07 2.52 -15.02
C ASP A 71 -7.72 3.21 -14.72
N GLU A 72 -7.75 4.43 -14.20
CA GLU A 72 -6.55 5.15 -13.74
C GLU A 72 -6.40 4.99 -12.23
N VAL A 73 -5.16 4.79 -11.75
CA VAL A 73 -4.87 4.79 -10.31
C VAL A 73 -5.10 6.19 -9.76
N SER A 74 -6.19 6.35 -9.00
CA SER A 74 -6.62 7.62 -8.45
C SER A 74 -6.36 7.73 -6.95
N THR A 75 -6.16 6.59 -6.27
CA THR A 75 -5.73 6.55 -4.88
C THR A 75 -4.74 5.41 -4.66
N LEU A 76 -3.64 5.73 -3.99
CA LEU A 76 -2.60 4.80 -3.58
C LEU A 76 -2.44 4.89 -2.07
N VAL A 77 -2.51 3.74 -1.39
CA VAL A 77 -2.18 3.61 0.03
C VAL A 77 -1.17 2.51 0.20
N ALA A 78 -0.04 2.78 0.85
CA ALA A 78 1.06 1.85 1.00
C ALA A 78 1.53 1.82 2.46
N PRO A 79 0.94 0.96 3.31
CA PRO A 79 1.54 0.60 4.58
C PRO A 79 2.85 -0.14 4.35
N GLN A 80 3.82 0.17 5.20
CA GLN A 80 5.15 -0.41 5.17
C GLN A 80 5.65 -0.64 6.60
N VAL A 81 6.28 -1.80 6.79
CA VAL A 81 6.99 -2.14 8.02
C VAL A 81 8.42 -2.47 7.63
N ASN A 82 9.37 -1.83 8.30
CA ASN A 82 10.79 -2.08 8.12
C ASN A 82 11.42 -2.51 9.44
N TYR A 83 12.48 -3.29 9.35
CA TYR A 83 13.34 -3.66 10.46
C TYR A 83 14.79 -3.37 10.09
N ASN A 84 15.47 -2.68 10.99
CA ASN A 84 16.89 -2.39 10.89
C ASN A 84 17.56 -2.81 12.21
N LYS A 85 18.77 -3.38 12.13
CA LYS A 85 19.51 -3.85 13.32
C LYS A 85 19.82 -2.72 14.31
N TYR A 86 20.06 -1.50 13.82
CA TYR A 86 20.45 -0.34 14.62
C TYR A 86 19.25 0.51 15.05
N PHE A 87 18.22 0.63 14.20
CA PHE A 87 17.04 1.48 14.46
C PHE A 87 15.79 0.72 14.91
N GLY A 88 15.81 -0.61 14.91
CA GLY A 88 14.67 -1.44 15.29
C GLY A 88 13.59 -1.51 14.22
N ALA A 89 12.34 -1.75 14.65
CA ALA A 89 11.19 -1.84 13.77
C ALA A 89 10.55 -0.47 13.58
N THR A 90 10.32 -0.07 12.32
CA THR A 90 9.65 1.17 11.95
C THR A 90 8.41 0.88 11.11
N PHE A 91 7.37 1.68 11.31
CA PHE A 91 6.14 1.63 10.54
C PHE A 91 5.95 2.95 9.82
N SER A 92 5.64 2.89 8.53
CA SER A 92 5.31 4.04 7.70
C SER A 92 4.03 3.77 6.91
N LEU A 93 3.26 4.83 6.70
CA LEU A 93 2.06 4.79 5.86
C LEU A 93 2.17 5.90 4.82
N TYR A 94 2.28 5.51 3.55
CA TYR A 94 2.28 6.45 2.44
C TYR A 94 0.89 6.47 1.79
N GLY A 95 0.35 7.67 1.54
CA GLY A 95 -0.93 7.85 0.88
C GLY A 95 -0.82 8.93 -0.19
N ALA A 96 -1.21 8.60 -1.42
CA ALA A 96 -1.31 9.55 -2.51
C ALA A 96 -2.74 9.52 -3.06
N PHE A 97 -3.35 10.70 -3.16
CA PHE A 97 -4.73 10.84 -3.57
C PHE A 97 -4.82 11.79 -4.77
N TYR A 98 -5.76 11.54 -5.67
CA TYR A 98 -5.99 12.42 -6.80
C TYR A 98 -6.33 13.85 -6.29
N PRO A 99 -5.61 14.87 -6.79
CA PRO A 99 -5.77 16.23 -6.31
C PRO A 99 -7.18 16.73 -6.62
N SER A 100 -7.82 17.33 -5.62
CA SER A 100 -9.13 17.97 -5.75
C SER A 100 -9.02 19.37 -5.16
N PRO A 101 -9.59 20.41 -5.81
CA PRO A 101 -9.59 21.78 -5.27
C PRO A 101 -10.24 21.90 -3.89
N VAL A 102 -11.07 20.91 -3.52
CA VAL A 102 -11.83 20.87 -2.26
C VAL A 102 -11.10 20.06 -1.17
N ARG A 103 -9.98 19.40 -1.50
CA ARG A 103 -9.28 18.47 -0.62
C ARG A 103 -8.01 19.10 -0.07
N SER A 104 -8.04 19.56 1.18
CA SER A 104 -6.85 19.90 1.97
C SER A 104 -6.66 18.90 3.10
N TRP A 105 -5.41 18.57 3.41
CA TRP A 105 -5.05 17.76 4.56
C TRP A 105 -3.96 18.49 5.33
N GLU A 106 -4.27 18.88 6.54
CA GLU A 106 -3.33 19.48 7.48
C GLU A 106 -3.16 18.50 8.64
N MET A 107 -1.95 17.97 8.78
CA MET A 107 -1.59 17.11 9.91
C MET A 107 -0.63 17.88 10.80
N ASN A 108 -1.15 18.34 11.94
CA ASN A 108 -0.32 18.91 12.99
C ASN A 108 0.09 17.79 13.95
N ILE A 109 1.39 17.49 13.98
CA ILE A 109 2.02 16.56 14.91
C ILE A 109 3.02 17.37 15.72
N SER A 110 2.50 18.18 16.65
CA SER A 110 3.30 18.85 17.68
C SER A 110 3.57 17.92 18.86
#